data_AF-A0A7Y6G9Y7-F1
#
_entry.id   AF-A0A7Y6G9Y7-F1
#
_cell.length_a   1.000
_cell.length_b   1.000
_cell.length_c   1.000
_cell.angle_alpha   90.00
_cell.angle_beta   90.00
_cell.angle_gamma   90.00
#
_symmetry.space_group_name_H-M   'P 1'
#
loop_
_entity.id
_entity.type
_entity.pdbx_description
1 polymer ?
#
loop_
_entity_poly.entity_id
_entity_poly.type
_entity_poly.pdbx_seq_one_letter_code
_entity_poly.pdbx_strand_id
1 'polypeptide(L)'
;MLLAWIAAALRIRVRALGFTGVATFYVWHDEQAGQLRCSVGSVTARELPFRNHYVPSRELEPVVAGFLDADGPGHPSLRVWVADVGGVAY
;
A
#
# COMPACT_ATOMS: atom_id res chain seq x y z
N MET A 1 -15.88 -5.51 -5.97
CA MET A 1 -16.69 -5.11 -4.79
C MET A 1 -16.06 -5.50 -3.45
N LEU A 2 -15.52 -6.73 -3.28
CA LEU A 2 -14.82 -7.15 -2.05
C LEU A 2 -13.58 -6.27 -1.72
N LEU A 3 -12.72 -6.05 -2.70
CA LEU A 3 -11.47 -5.28 -2.49
C LEU A 3 -11.72 -3.80 -2.14
N ALA A 4 -12.84 -3.24 -2.62
CA ALA A 4 -13.23 -1.87 -2.30
C ALA A 4 -13.59 -1.69 -0.82
N TRP A 5 -14.30 -2.66 -0.20
CA TRP A 5 -14.59 -2.58 1.23
C TRP A 5 -13.33 -2.81 2.06
N ILE A 6 -12.42 -3.70 1.64
CA ILE A 6 -11.14 -3.92 2.32
C ILE A 6 -10.32 -2.62 2.30
N ALA A 7 -10.20 -1.99 1.13
CA ALA A 7 -9.50 -0.72 1.00
C ALA A 7 -10.13 0.38 1.89
N ALA A 8 -11.46 0.43 1.99
CA ALA A 8 -12.16 1.36 2.88
C ALA A 8 -11.87 1.06 4.37
N ALA A 9 -11.96 -0.20 4.78
CA ALA A 9 -11.70 -0.63 6.16
C ALA A 9 -10.25 -0.37 6.59
N LEU A 10 -9.28 -0.62 5.70
CA LEU A 10 -7.87 -0.31 5.94
C LEU A 10 -7.65 1.20 6.14
N ARG A 11 -8.26 2.05 5.29
CA ARG A 11 -8.19 3.51 5.46
C ARG A 11 -8.79 3.97 6.79
N ILE A 12 -9.91 3.39 7.22
CA ILE A 12 -10.53 3.69 8.52
C ILE A 12 -9.60 3.30 9.67
N ARG A 13 -9.06 2.07 9.63
CA ARG A 13 -8.15 1.59 10.67
C ARG A 13 -6.90 2.47 10.79
N VAL A 14 -6.34 2.85 9.65
CA VAL A 14 -5.16 3.71 9.55
C VAL A 14 -5.45 5.12 10.08
N ARG A 15 -6.61 5.72 9.74
CA ARG A 15 -7.04 7.01 10.33
C ARG A 15 -7.19 6.94 11.84
N ALA A 16 -7.69 5.82 12.37
CA ALA A 16 -7.85 5.60 13.81
C ALA A 16 -6.52 5.49 14.58
N LEU A 17 -5.37 5.40 13.90
CA LEU A 17 -4.06 5.42 14.57
C LEU A 17 -3.62 6.82 15.02
N GLY A 18 -4.37 7.89 14.69
CA GLY A 18 -4.23 9.20 15.32
C GLY A 18 -3.05 10.06 14.85
N PHE A 19 -2.63 9.94 13.59
CA PHE A 19 -1.50 10.70 13.04
C PHE A 19 -1.78 12.21 12.95
N THR A 20 -0.86 13.01 13.51
CA THR A 20 -0.85 14.48 13.46
C THR A 20 -0.07 14.97 12.24
N GLY A 21 -0.63 14.78 11.03
CA GLY A 21 -0.02 15.21 9.76
C GLY A 21 -0.44 14.34 8.58
N VAL A 22 0.06 14.62 7.38
CA VAL A 22 -0.12 13.72 6.21
C VAL A 22 0.84 12.55 6.37
N ALA A 23 0.27 11.36 6.57
CA ALA A 23 1.00 10.09 6.68
C ALA A 23 0.60 9.19 5.52
N THR A 24 1.59 8.61 4.84
CA THR A 24 1.39 7.77 3.66
C THR A 24 1.59 6.30 4.03
N PHE A 25 0.58 5.48 3.77
CA PHE A 25 0.57 4.05 4.06
C PHE A 25 0.70 3.25 2.77
N TYR A 26 1.39 2.11 2.87
CA TYR A 26 1.78 1.31 1.72
C TYR A 26 1.30 -0.14 1.88
N VAL A 27 0.71 -0.71 0.84
CA VAL A 27 0.49 -2.17 0.72
C VAL A 27 1.16 -2.66 -0.56
N TRP A 28 1.91 -3.74 -0.48
CA TRP A 28 2.63 -4.33 -1.61
C TRP A 28 2.67 -5.85 -1.52
N HIS A 29 2.85 -6.50 -2.67
CA HIS A 29 3.19 -7.91 -2.75
C HIS A 29 4.71 -8.06 -2.61
N ASP A 30 5.17 -8.67 -1.54
CA ASP A 30 6.55 -9.07 -1.35
C ASP A 30 6.76 -10.42 -2.04
N GLU A 31 7.16 -10.39 -3.32
CA GLU A 31 7.38 -11.60 -4.14
C GLU A 31 8.46 -12.52 -3.54
N GLN A 32 9.46 -11.96 -2.85
CA GLN A 32 10.53 -12.74 -2.25
C GLN A 32 10.02 -13.55 -1.06
N ALA A 33 9.15 -12.94 -0.25
CA ALA A 33 8.57 -13.58 0.90
C ALA A 33 7.28 -14.36 0.57
N GLY A 34 6.69 -14.13 -0.61
CA GLY A 34 5.39 -14.67 -1.03
C GLY A 34 4.20 -14.12 -0.22
N GLN A 35 4.23 -12.85 0.19
CA GLN A 35 3.26 -12.29 1.15
C GLN A 35 2.76 -10.91 0.74
N LEU A 36 1.51 -10.60 1.05
CA LEU A 36 1.04 -9.21 1.10
C LEU A 36 1.51 -8.55 2.40
N ARG A 37 2.24 -7.43 2.28
CA ARG A 37 2.72 -6.65 3.42
C ARG A 37 2.03 -5.30 3.48
N CYS A 38 1.76 -4.83 4.69
CA CYS A 38 1.12 -3.56 4.97
C CYS A 38 2.01 -2.76 5.92
N SER A 39 2.35 -1.53 5.54
CA SER A 39 3.01 -0.61 6.46
C SER A 39 2.00 -0.12 7.51
N VAL A 40 2.41 -0.08 8.77
CA VAL A 40 1.65 0.51 9.88
C VAL A 40 2.17 1.90 10.28
N GLY A 41 3.14 2.43 9.53
CA GLY A 41 3.69 3.78 9.72
C GLY A 41 4.04 4.46 8.40
N SER A 42 4.19 5.78 8.43
CA SER A 42 4.62 6.57 7.27
C SER A 42 6.13 6.71 7.28
N VAL A 43 6.78 6.24 6.21
CA VAL A 43 8.21 6.38 5.98
C VAL A 43 8.42 7.06 4.63
N THR A 44 9.54 7.75 4.44
CA THR A 44 9.84 8.38 3.14
C THR A 44 10.09 7.30 2.08
N ALA A 45 9.95 7.66 0.79
CA ALA A 45 10.22 6.73 -0.32
C ALA A 45 11.64 6.11 -0.27
N ARG A 46 12.61 6.83 0.31
CA ARG A 46 14.00 6.35 0.47
C ARG A 46 14.15 5.30 1.57
N GLU A 47 13.24 5.27 2.53
CA GLU A 47 13.23 4.34 3.67
C GLU A 47 12.40 3.08 3.38
N LEU A 48 11.69 3.03 2.25
CA LEU A 48 10.92 1.86 1.86
C LEU A 48 11.84 0.66 1.56
N PRO A 49 11.43 -0.57 1.94
CA PRO A 49 12.24 -1.79 1.71
C PRO A 49 12.60 -2.04 0.24
N PHE A 50 11.73 -1.57 -0.67
CA PHE A 50 11.85 -1.70 -2.12
C PHE A 50 12.36 -0.42 -2.81
N ARG A 51 12.75 0.59 -2.03
CA ARG A 51 13.32 1.87 -2.49
C ARG A 51 12.46 2.53 -3.58
N ASN A 52 13.06 3.25 -4.53
CA ASN A 52 12.37 4.05 -5.54
C ASN A 52 11.90 3.27 -6.79
N HIS A 53 11.95 1.93 -6.80
CA HIS A 53 11.54 1.10 -7.94
C HIS A 53 10.10 0.61 -7.78
N TYR A 54 9.15 1.53 -7.66
CA TYR A 54 7.74 1.18 -7.50
C TYR A 54 6.79 2.15 -8.21
N VAL A 55 5.61 1.64 -8.53
CA VAL A 55 4.50 2.42 -9.10
C VAL A 55 3.44 2.60 -8.02
N PRO A 56 3.24 3.83 -7.49
CA PRO A 56 2.19 4.11 -6.53
C PRO A 56 0.81 4.01 -7.21
N SER A 57 -0.15 3.40 -6.51
CA SER A 57 -1.55 3.24 -6.93
C SER A 57 -2.48 3.68 -5.82
N ARG A 58 -3.57 4.37 -6.14
CA ARG A 58 -4.65 4.66 -5.15
C ARG A 58 -5.63 3.50 -5.00
N GLU A 59 -5.52 2.51 -5.88
CA GLU A 59 -6.36 1.32 -5.94
C GLU A 59 -5.61 0.12 -5.38
N LEU A 60 -6.27 -0.62 -4.49
CA LEU A 60 -5.70 -1.83 -3.87
C LEU A 60 -5.75 -3.03 -4.82
N GLU A 61 -6.70 -3.02 -5.77
CA GLU A 61 -6.98 -4.13 -6.67
C GLU A 61 -5.77 -4.59 -7.49
N PRO A 62 -4.98 -3.71 -8.14
CA PRO A 62 -3.82 -4.14 -8.92
C PRO A 62 -2.72 -4.82 -8.08
N VAL A 63 -2.63 -4.51 -6.78
CA VAL A 63 -1.65 -5.14 -5.87
C VAL A 63 -2.12 -6.53 -5.48
N VAL A 64 -3.41 -6.68 -5.16
CA VAL A 64 -3.99 -7.97 -4.78
C VAL A 64 -4.09 -8.90 -5.99
N ALA A 65 -4.45 -8.39 -7.17
CA ALA A 65 -4.41 -9.17 -8.41
C ALA A 65 -3.01 -9.74 -8.66
N GLY A 66 -1.95 -8.93 -8.55
CA GLY A 66 -0.58 -9.41 -8.69
C GLY A 66 -0.14 -10.44 -7.63
N PHE A 67 -0.72 -10.40 -6.42
CA PHE A 67 -0.50 -11.45 -5.41
C PHE A 67 -1.24 -12.75 -5.75
N LEU A 68 -2.46 -12.65 -6.27
CA LEU A 68 -3.26 -13.82 -6.66
C LEU A 68 -2.75 -14.46 -7.95
N ASP A 69 -2.18 -13.66 -8.86
CA ASP A 69 -1.65 -14.07 -10.16
C ASP A 69 -0.14 -14.40 -10.09
N ALA A 70 0.42 -14.70 -8.91
CA ALA A 70 1.86 -14.82 -8.65
C ALA A 70 2.61 -15.92 -9.46
N ASP A 71 1.90 -16.70 -10.27
CA ASP A 71 2.48 -17.62 -11.26
C ASP A 71 2.94 -16.90 -12.56
N GLY A 72 2.69 -15.60 -12.71
CA GLY A 72 3.10 -14.79 -13.87
C GLY A 72 4.52 -14.21 -13.77
N PRO A 73 5.15 -13.83 -14.90
CA PRO A 73 6.45 -13.14 -14.86
C PRO A 73 6.35 -11.85 -14.06
N GLY A 74 7.25 -11.68 -13.08
CA GLY A 74 7.32 -10.51 -12.22
C GLY A 74 7.30 -9.21 -13.03
N HIS A 75 6.56 -8.21 -12.55
CA HIS A 75 6.53 -6.90 -13.21
C HIS A 75 7.86 -6.17 -12.98
N PRO A 76 8.35 -5.38 -13.96
CA PRO A 76 9.63 -4.65 -13.83
C PRO A 76 9.62 -3.60 -12.70
N SER A 77 8.43 -3.20 -12.24
CA SER A 77 8.25 -2.28 -11.11
C SER A 77 7.19 -2.83 -10.15
N LEU A 78 7.49 -2.76 -8.85
CA LEU A 78 6.57 -3.17 -7.79
C LEU A 78 5.34 -2.26 -7.78
N ARG A 79 4.12 -2.82 -7.82
CA ARG A 79 2.89 -2.03 -7.59
C ARG A 79 2.67 -1.86 -6.10
N VAL A 80 2.45 -0.62 -5.67
CA VAL A 80 2.26 -0.30 -4.26
C VAL A 80 0.99 0.52 -4.11
N TRP A 81 0.06 0.02 -3.32
CA TRP A 81 -1.10 0.80 -2.94
C TRP A 81 -0.69 1.85 -1.92
N VAL A 82 -1.09 3.09 -2.18
CA VAL A 82 -0.73 4.28 -1.40
C VAL A 82 -2.01 4.92 -0.85
N ALA A 83 -2.02 5.18 0.45
CA ALA A 83 -3.10 5.91 1.12
C ALA A 83 -2.55 7.00 2.04
N ASP A 84 -2.89 8.25 1.71
CA ASP A 84 -2.61 9.39 2.56
C ASP A 84 -3.71 9.54 3.62
N VAL A 85 -3.30 9.72 4.87
CA VAL A 85 -4.20 9.98 6.00
C VAL A 85 -3.68 11.10 6.88
N GLY A 86 -4.60 11.84 7.51
CA GLY A 86 -4.27 12.96 8.36
C GLY A 86 -3.95 14.24 7.58
N GLY A 87 -4.05 15.36 8.28
CA GLY A 87 -4.27 16.68 7.68
C GLY A 87 -5.72 17.10 7.91
N VAL A 88 -5.93 18.00 8.87
CA VAL A 88 -7.16 18.80 8.90
C VAL A 88 -7.07 19.68 7.66
N ALA A 89 -8.00 19.54 6.73
CA ALA A 89 -8.28 20.64 5.81
C ALA A 89 -8.79 21.78 6.71
N TYR A 90 -7.93 22.75 6.98
CA TYR A 90 -8.36 24.03 7.53
C TYR A 90 -9.19 24.78 6.50
#